data_AF-A0A526V7H8-F1
#
_entry.id   AF-A0A526V7H8-F1
#
_cell.length_a   1.000
_cell.length_b   1.000
_cell.length_c   1.000
_cell.angle_alpha   90.00
_cell.angle_beta   90.00
_cell.angle_gamma   90.00
#
_symmetry.space_group_name_H-M   'P 1'
#
loop_
_entity.id
_entity.type
_entity.pdbx_description
1 polymer ?
#
loop_
_entity_poly.entity_id
_entity_poly.type
_entity_poly.pdbx_seq_one_letter_code
_entity_poly.pdbx_strand_id
1 'polypeptide(L)'
;MNRFQIQGLKQDDFAEMVAEDVERALARYDETINKPTMVSVGKIAGSIASAVTLLSPKHQRAIDAIHADLPGLASKFVRALAAEAARRSEAGIAG
;
A
#
# COMPACT_ATOMS: atom_id res chain seq x y z
N MET A 1 23.73 -20.71 -10.08
CA MET A 1 23.87 -19.24 -9.91
C MET A 1 22.70 -18.59 -10.66
N ASN A 2 21.91 -17.62 -10.18
CA ASN A 2 22.03 -16.61 -9.13
C ASN A 2 20.75 -16.59 -8.30
N ARG A 3 20.84 -16.92 -7.01
CA ARG A 3 19.80 -16.59 -6.04
C ARG A 3 20.45 -15.50 -5.22
N PHE A 4 20.00 -14.25 -5.39
CA PHE A 4 20.52 -13.12 -4.65
C PHE A 4 20.50 -13.47 -3.17
N GLN A 5 21.68 -13.86 -2.68
CA GLN A 5 21.93 -14.01 -1.28
C GLN A 5 22.01 -12.59 -0.77
N ILE A 6 20.86 -12.12 -0.28
CA ILE A 6 20.84 -11.17 0.82
C ILE A 6 21.38 -11.95 2.03
N GLN A 7 22.67 -12.29 1.99
CA GLN A 7 23.42 -12.85 3.09
C GLN A 7 23.88 -11.65 3.92
N GLY A 8 23.02 -11.18 4.81
CA GLY A 8 23.43 -10.16 5.77
C GLY A 8 22.28 -9.38 6.40
N LEU A 9 21.24 -9.05 5.63
CA LEU A 9 20.04 -8.44 6.17
C LEU A 9 19.06 -9.54 6.55
N LYS A 10 18.77 -9.68 7.84
CA LYS A 10 17.61 -10.46 8.27
C LYS A 10 16.37 -9.82 7.63
N GLN A 11 15.36 -10.63 7.38
CA GLN A 11 14.10 -10.16 6.77
C GLN A 11 13.50 -8.97 7.54
N ASP A 12 13.74 -8.93 8.84
CA ASP A 12 13.37 -7.86 9.76
C ASP A 12 14.16 -6.58 9.48
N ASP A 13 15.46 -6.67 9.20
CA ASP A 13 16.31 -5.52 8.84
C ASP A 13 15.86 -4.89 7.52
N PHE A 14 15.44 -5.70 6.55
CA PHE A 14 14.86 -5.20 5.30
C PHE A 14 13.50 -4.53 5.52
N ALA A 15 12.65 -5.10 6.38
CA ALA A 15 11.38 -4.49 6.74
C ALA A 15 11.57 -3.15 7.45
N GLU A 16 12.54 -3.07 8.36
CA GLU A 16 12.88 -1.85 9.09
C GLU A 16 13.42 -0.75 8.14
N MET A 17 14.33 -1.10 7.24
CA MET A 17 14.85 -0.16 6.23
C MET A 17 13.72 0.45 5.37
N VAL A 18 12.80 -0.38 4.88
CA VAL A 18 11.66 0.10 4.09
C VAL A 18 10.72 0.96 4.93
N ALA A 19 10.51 0.60 6.20
CA ALA A 19 9.67 1.38 7.10
C ALA A 19 10.24 2.79 7.31
N GLU A 20 11.53 2.92 7.59
CA GLU A 20 12.20 4.21 7.77
C GLU A 20 12.14 5.09 6.52
N ASP A 21 12.33 4.51 5.34
CA ASP A 21 12.26 5.24 4.08
C ASP A 21 10.85 5.77 3.80
N VAL A 22 9.82 4.98 4.08
CA VAL A 22 8.41 5.40 3.95
C VAL A 22 8.05 6.48 4.96
N GLU A 23 8.48 6.34 6.22
CA GLU A 23 8.29 7.38 7.23
C GLU A 23 8.94 8.70 6.79
N ARG A 24 10.19 8.65 6.31
CA ARG A 24 10.90 9.84 5.83
C ARG A 24 10.23 10.48 4.62
N ALA A 25 9.68 9.67 3.71
CA ALA A 25 8.94 10.17 2.56
C ALA A 25 7.64 10.87 2.97
N LEU A 26 6.89 10.28 3.89
CA LEU A 26 5.65 10.86 4.41
C LEU A 26 5.90 12.17 5.18
N ALA A 27 6.94 12.21 6.02
CA ALA A 27 7.34 13.42 6.74
C ALA A 27 7.64 14.60 5.81
N ARG A 28 8.14 14.33 4.59
CA ARG A 28 8.41 15.35 3.56
C ARG A 28 7.17 15.76 2.78
N TYR A 29 6.20 14.87 2.65
CA TYR A 29 5.00 15.10 1.84
C TYR A 29 3.92 15.86 2.62
N ASP A 30 3.75 15.53 3.90
CA ASP A 30 2.75 16.15 4.78
C ASP A 30 3.36 16.37 6.17
N GLU A 31 3.80 17.60 6.44
CA GLU A 31 4.36 17.99 7.74
C GLU A 31 3.33 17.93 8.88
N THR A 32 2.03 17.86 8.55
CA THR A 32 0.93 17.79 9.53
C THR A 32 0.55 16.37 9.91
N ILE A 33 1.09 15.36 9.21
CA ILE A 33 0.82 13.96 9.53
C ILE A 33 1.30 13.66 10.95
N ASN A 34 0.42 13.07 11.76
CA ASN A 34 0.82 12.72 13.12
C ASN A 34 1.87 11.58 13.09
N LYS A 35 2.89 11.70 13.93
CA LYS A 35 4.02 10.76 13.99
C LYS A 35 3.59 9.29 14.18
N PRO A 36 2.63 8.95 15.07
CA PRO A 36 2.16 7.57 15.20
C PRO A 36 1.56 6.98 13.92
N THR A 37 0.79 7.76 13.16
CA THR A 37 0.23 7.34 11.87
C THR A 37 1.36 7.06 10.88
N MET A 38 2.33 7.96 10.78
CA MET A 38 3.48 7.78 9.90
C MET A 38 4.27 6.51 10.20
N VAL A 39 4.58 6.26 11.49
CA VAL A 39 5.28 5.03 11.93
C VAL A 39 4.46 3.78 11.63
N SER A 40 3.14 3.85 11.80
CA SER A 40 2.25 2.71 11.49
C SER A 40 2.26 2.39 10.00
N VAL A 41 2.23 3.41 9.13
CA VAL A 41 2.30 3.24 7.68
C VAL A 41 3.67 2.67 7.27
N GLY A 42 4.76 3.18 7.84
CA GLY A 42 6.11 2.65 7.61
C GLY A 42 6.19 1.15 7.92
N LYS A 43 5.76 0.74 9.12
CA LYS A 43 5.75 -0.67 9.53
C LYS A 43 4.92 -1.58 8.62
N ILE A 44 3.75 -1.11 8.19
CA ILE A 44 2.90 -1.84 7.24
C ILE A 44 3.65 -2.02 5.91
N ALA A 45 4.22 -0.95 5.37
CA ALA A 45 4.95 -0.98 4.12
C ALA A 45 6.17 -1.91 4.19
N GLY A 46 6.96 -1.83 5.25
CA GLY A 46 8.11 -2.71 5.49
C GLY A 46 7.73 -4.18 5.60
N SER A 47 6.65 -4.47 6.35
CA SER A 47 6.14 -5.84 6.49
C SER A 47 5.65 -6.42 5.16
N ILE A 48 4.95 -5.62 4.36
CA ILE A 48 4.48 -6.03 3.03
C ILE A 48 5.67 -6.25 2.09
N ALA A 49 6.61 -5.30 2.03
CA ALA A 49 7.80 -5.41 1.18
C ALA A 49 8.59 -6.68 1.51
N SER A 50 8.78 -6.95 2.80
CA SER A 50 9.42 -8.17 3.29
C SER A 50 8.66 -9.43 2.87
N ALA A 51 7.34 -9.48 3.02
CA ALA A 51 6.53 -10.62 2.60
C ALA A 51 6.57 -10.87 1.08
N VAL A 52 6.62 -9.81 0.26
CA VAL A 52 6.71 -9.92 -1.21
C VAL A 52 7.99 -10.63 -1.64
N THR A 53 9.11 -10.48 -0.91
CA THR A 53 10.36 -11.18 -1.21
C THR A 53 10.26 -12.70 -1.11
N LEU A 54 9.31 -13.22 -0.31
CA LEU A 54 9.07 -14.64 -0.12
C LEU A 54 8.18 -15.25 -1.21
N LEU A 55 7.53 -14.42 -2.02
CA LEU A 55 6.66 -14.88 -3.09
C LEU A 55 7.46 -15.47 -4.25
N SER A 56 6.89 -16.47 -4.92
CA SER A 56 7.48 -16.97 -6.16
C SER A 56 7.51 -15.87 -7.24
N PRO A 57 8.43 -15.93 -8.22
CA PRO A 57 8.50 -14.95 -9.29
C PRO A 57 7.19 -14.76 -10.07
N LYS A 58 6.37 -15.81 -10.22
CA LYS A 58 5.05 -15.73 -10.84
C LYS A 58 4.11 -14.80 -10.06
N HIS A 59 4.11 -14.90 -8.74
CA HIS A 59 3.27 -14.10 -7.86
C HIS A 59 3.79 -12.66 -7.71
N GLN A 60 5.11 -12.46 -7.70
CA GLN A 60 5.70 -11.12 -7.74
C GLN A 60 5.28 -10.35 -9.00
N ARG A 61 5.37 -10.97 -10.18
CA ARG A 61 4.90 -10.36 -11.44
C ARG A 61 3.40 -10.05 -11.45
N ALA A 62 2.60 -10.85 -10.75
CA ALA A 62 1.17 -10.57 -10.63
C ALA A 62 0.91 -9.30 -9.80
N ILE A 63 1.73 -9.04 -8.77
CA ILE A 63 1.68 -7.79 -8.00
C ILE A 63 2.12 -6.60 -8.87
N ASP A 64 3.19 -6.75 -9.65
CA ASP A 64 3.62 -5.69 -10.57
C ASP A 64 2.54 -5.35 -11.62
N ALA A 65 1.80 -6.35 -12.09
CA ALA A 65 0.69 -6.15 -13.01
C ALA A 65 -0.50 -5.40 -12.36
N ILE A 66 -0.72 -5.54 -11.05
CA ILE A 66 -1.77 -4.81 -10.33
C ILE A 66 -1.53 -3.29 -10.38
N HIS A 67 -0.28 -2.81 -10.47
CA HIS A 67 0.00 -1.38 -10.63
C HIS A 67 -0.63 -0.79 -11.91
N ALA A 68 -0.73 -1.57 -12.99
CA ALA A 68 -1.40 -1.14 -14.22
C ALA A 68 -2.93 -1.05 -14.05
N ASP A 69 -3.49 -1.91 -13.20
CA ASP A 69 -4.94 -2.00 -12.97
C ASP A 69 -5.43 -1.09 -11.83
N LEU A 70 -4.52 -0.59 -10.98
CA LEU A 70 -4.83 0.23 -9.80
C LEU A 70 -5.69 1.47 -10.12
N PRO A 71 -5.38 2.27 -11.17
CA PRO A 71 -6.24 3.40 -11.56
C PRO A 71 -7.64 2.96 -11.97
N GLY A 72 -7.75 1.81 -12.62
CA GLY A 72 -9.03 1.21 -13.02
C GLY A 72 -9.86 0.75 -11.81
N LEU A 73 -9.22 0.12 -10.82
CA LEU A 73 -9.89 -0.27 -9.57
C LEU A 73 -10.33 0.95 -8.75
N ALA A 74 -9.48 1.96 -8.60
CA ALA A 74 -9.81 3.18 -7.88
C ALA A 74 -11.02 3.91 -8.52
N SER A 75 -11.04 4.01 -9.86
CA SER A 75 -12.16 4.62 -10.58
C SER A 75 -13.48 3.86 -10.37
N LYS A 76 -13.45 2.52 -10.37
CA LYS A 76 -14.63 1.69 -10.07
C LYS A 76 -15.15 1.90 -8.65
N PHE A 77 -14.24 1.98 -7.68
CA PHE A 77 -14.60 2.22 -6.28
C PHE A 77 -15.26 3.59 -6.07
N VAL A 78 -14.66 4.66 -6.62
CA VAL A 78 -15.23 6.02 -6.56
C VAL A 78 -16.60 6.06 -7.23
N ARG A 79 -16.77 5.40 -8.38
CA ARG A 79 -18.06 5.33 -9.07
C ARG A 79 -19.12 4.59 -8.24
N ALA A 80 -18.74 3.49 -7.59
CA ALA A 80 -19.64 2.76 -6.71
C ALA A 80 -20.05 3.59 -5.48
N LEU A 81 -19.11 4.32 -4.87
CA LEU A 81 -19.40 5.24 -3.77
C LEU A 81 -20.31 6.41 -4.20
N ALA A 82 -20.07 7.00 -5.37
CA ALA A 82 -20.91 8.06 -5.90
C ALA A 82 -22.34 7.58 -6.18
N ALA A 83 -22.48 6.38 -6.77
CA ALA A 83 -23.77 5.76 -6.99
C ALA A 83 -24.49 5.44 -5.67
N GLU A 84 -23.77 4.97 -4.66
CA GLU A 84 -24.33 4.74 -3.32
C GLU A 84 -24.80 6.04 -2.66
N ALA A 85 -24.00 7.11 -2.74
CA ALA A 85 -24.36 8.41 -2.20
C ALA A 85 -25.60 8.99 -2.90
N ALA A 86 -25.69 8.87 -4.23
CA ALA A 86 -26.86 9.30 -4.99
C ALA A 86 -28.13 8.54 -4.58
N ARG A 87 -28.06 7.19 -4.47
CA ARG A 87 -29.18 6.37 -4.00
C ARG A 87 -29.67 6.76 -2.62
N ARG A 88 -28.74 7.04 -1.69
CA ARG A 88 -29.11 7.51 -0.34
C ARG A 88 -29.76 8.89 -0.36
N SER A 89 -29.29 9.78 -1.23
CA SER A 89 -29.90 11.10 -1.40
C SER A 89 -31.34 10.98 -1.92
N GLU A 90 -31.59 10.09 -2.88
CA GLU A 90 -32.93 9.82 -3.44
C GLU A 90 -33.89 9.19 -2.43
N ALA A 91 -33.39 8.29 -1.57
CA ALA A 91 -34.17 7.70 -0.49
C ALA A 91 -34.55 8.71 0.61
N GLY A 92 -33.75 9.76 0.80
CA GLY A 92 -34.01 10.84 1.77
C GLY A 92 -35.01 11.90 1.32
N ILE A 93 -35.39 11.94 0.03
CA ILE A 93 -36.36 12.91 -0.52
C ILE A 93 -37.81 12.38 -0.48
N ALA A 94 -38.00 11.10 -0.14
CA ALA A 94 -39.30 10.44 -0.10
C ALA A 94 -39.86 10.24 1.33
N GLY A 95 -39.23 10.86 2.34
CA GLY A 95 -39.62 10.82 3.75
C GLY A 95 -40.27 12.12 4.22
#